data_AF-A0A3S1EQC9-F1
#
_entry.id   AF-A0A3S1EQC9-F1
#
_cell.length_a   1.000
_cell.length_b   1.000
_cell.length_c   1.000
_cell.angle_alpha   90.00
_cell.angle_beta   90.00
_cell.angle_gamma   90.00
#
_symmetry.space_group_name_H-M   'P 1'
#
loop_
_entity.id
_entity.type
_entity.pdbx_description
1 polymer ?
#
loop_
_entity_poly.entity_id
_entity_poly.type
_entity_poly.pdbx_seq_one_letter_code
_entity_poly.pdbx_strand_id
1 'polypeptide(L)'
;MAPDPLVRLQAVSKIFPGGIVGLDAVDLDIISGEFVTLLGPSGCGKTTSLRVIAGFESPSSGKVLLDGRDITALRPFDRPVNTVFQDYA
;
A
#
# COMPACT_ATOMS: atom_id res chain seq x y z
N MET A 1 11.53 -22.57 -0.82
CA MET A 1 10.35 -21.84 -0.30
C MET A 1 10.69 -20.37 -0.42
N ALA A 2 9.85 -19.57 -1.10
CA ALA A 2 10.10 -18.13 -1.18
C ALA A 2 10.00 -17.55 0.24
N PRO A 3 10.84 -16.57 0.61
CA PRO A 3 10.76 -15.93 1.92
C PRO A 3 9.38 -15.28 2.09
N ASP A 4 8.85 -15.31 3.31
CA ASP A 4 7.61 -14.60 3.62
C ASP A 4 7.84 -13.09 3.43
N PRO A 5 6.93 -12.37 2.74
CA PRO A 5 7.10 -10.95 2.48
C PRO A 5 6.97 -10.15 3.77
N LEU A 6 7.78 -9.10 3.88
CA LEU A 6 7.67 -8.12 4.94
C LEU A 6 6.40 -7.30 4.75
N VAL A 7 6.10 -6.84 3.53
CA VAL A 7 4.85 -6.13 3.21
C VAL A 7 4.12 -6.89 2.12
N ARG A 8 2.82 -7.14 2.31
CA ARG A 8 1.95 -7.74 1.30
C ARG A 8 0.69 -6.91 1.10
N LEU A 9 0.43 -6.50 -0.13
CA LEU A 9 -0.90 -6.11 -0.59
C LEU A 9 -1.54 -7.36 -1.19
N GLN A 10 -2.72 -7.73 -0.67
CA GLN A 10 -3.47 -8.88 -1.14
C GLN A 10 -4.81 -8.41 -1.73
N ALA A 11 -4.91 -8.47 -3.05
CA ALA A 11 -6.06 -8.04 -3.85
C ALA A 11 -6.61 -6.67 -3.42
N VAL A 12 -5.71 -5.71 -3.20
CA VAL A 12 -6.07 -4.39 -2.67
C VAL A 12 -6.70 -3.52 -3.75
N SER A 13 -7.94 -3.10 -3.52
CA SER A 13 -8.62 -2.11 -4.36
C SER A 13 -8.88 -0.82 -3.58
N LYS A 14 -8.88 0.30 -4.30
CA LYS A 14 -9.26 1.60 -3.77
C LYS A 14 -10.13 2.31 -4.79
N ILE A 15 -11.38 2.54 -4.41
CA ILE A 15 -12.35 3.32 -5.17
C ILE A 15 -12.59 4.61 -4.41
N PHE A 16 -12.32 5.74 -5.07
CA PHE A 16 -12.59 7.07 -4.54
C PHE A 16 -14.04 7.50 -4.85
N PRO A 17 -14.55 8.55 -4.18
CA PRO A 17 -15.84 9.13 -4.50
C PRO A 17 -16.00 9.40 -6.00
N GLY A 18 -17.21 9.18 -6.53
CA GLY A 18 -17.49 9.28 -7.96
C GLY A 18 -17.05 8.06 -8.79
N GLY A 19 -16.62 6.96 -8.14
CA GLY A 19 -16.28 5.70 -8.82
C GLY A 19 -14.89 5.69 -9.45
N ILE A 20 -14.02 6.64 -9.09
CA ILE A 20 -12.66 6.70 -9.61
C ILE A 20 -11.83 5.55 -9.02
N VAL A 21 -11.38 4.65 -9.88
CA VAL A 21 -10.56 3.51 -9.49
C VAL A 21 -9.11 3.96 -9.31
N GLY A 22 -8.65 4.00 -8.07
CA GLY A 22 -7.28 4.34 -7.70
C GLY A 22 -6.34 3.14 -7.63
N LEU A 23 -6.88 1.97 -7.27
CA LEU A 23 -6.22 0.66 -7.30
C LEU A 23 -7.27 -0.40 -7.64
N ASP A 24 -6.90 -1.39 -8.44
CA ASP A 24 -7.76 -2.50 -8.85
C ASP A 24 -7.08 -3.83 -8.54
N ALA A 25 -7.55 -4.51 -7.49
CA ALA A 25 -7.11 -5.83 -7.04
C ALA A 25 -5.57 -6.02 -7.07
N VAL A 26 -4.84 -5.05 -6.54
CA VAL A 26 -3.37 -5.04 -6.58
C VAL A 26 -2.80 -6.08 -5.61
N ASP A 27 -1.98 -6.98 -6.16
CA ASP A 27 -1.10 -7.86 -5.40
C ASP A 27 0.35 -7.33 -5.48
N LEU A 28 0.99 -7.20 -4.33
CA LEU A 28 2.38 -6.73 -4.22
C LEU A 28 3.03 -7.35 -2.99
N ASP A 29 4.14 -8.03 -3.19
CA ASP A 29 4.99 -8.55 -2.13
C ASP A 29 6.31 -7.76 -2.12
N ILE A 30 6.72 -7.30 -0.93
CA ILE A 30 8.03 -6.68 -0.70
C ILE A 30 8.74 -7.53 0.35
N ILE A 31 9.89 -8.07 -0.01
CA ILE A 31 10.71 -8.92 0.86
C ILE A 31 11.56 -8.05 1.79
N SER A 32 11.85 -8.58 2.98
CA SER A 32 12.75 -7.91 3.93
C SER A 32 14.12 -7.60 3.28
N GLY A 33 14.56 -6.34 3.41
CA GLY A 33 15.81 -5.85 2.83
C GLY A 33 15.73 -5.39 1.37
N GLU A 34 14.57 -5.52 0.70
CA GLU A 34 14.40 -5.01 -0.66
C GLU A 34 14.31 -3.48 -0.70
N PHE A 35 14.90 -2.91 -1.75
CA PHE A 35 14.71 -1.52 -2.13
C PHE A 35 13.85 -1.47 -3.38
N VAL A 36 12.59 -1.03 -3.23
CA VAL A 36 11.58 -1.07 -4.29
C VAL A 36 11.26 0.34 -4.77
N THR A 37 11.19 0.51 -6.10
CA THR A 37 10.68 1.74 -6.74
C THR A 37 9.38 1.44 -7.48
N LEU A 38 8.34 2.25 -7.25
CA LEU A 38 7.11 2.20 -8.06
C LEU A 38 7.21 3.21 -9.21
N LEU A 39 7.17 2.73 -10.46
CA LEU A 39 7.25 3.55 -11.66
C LEU A 39 5.98 3.39 -12.51
N GLY A 40 5.53 4.48 -13.14
CA GLY A 40 4.39 4.47 -14.04
C GLY A 40 3.86 5.88 -14.32
N PRO A 41 2.92 6.05 -15.26
CA PRO A 41 2.37 7.35 -15.63
C PRO A 41 1.59 8.02 -14.49
N SER A 42 1.26 9.30 -14.64
CA SER A 42 0.36 9.96 -13.68
C SER A 42 -0.97 9.22 -13.58
N GLY A 43 -1.51 9.08 -12.36
CA GLY A 43 -2.77 8.38 -12.12
C GLY A 43 -2.70 6.85 -12.04
N CYS A 44 -1.54 6.20 -12.27
CA CYS A 44 -1.43 4.73 -12.24
C CYS A 44 -1.42 4.10 -10.83
N GLY A 45 -1.78 4.85 -9.78
CA GLY A 45 -1.91 4.32 -8.42
C GLY A 45 -0.66 4.34 -7.53
N LYS A 46 0.53 4.79 -7.98
CA LYS A 46 1.78 4.80 -7.15
C LYS A 46 1.60 5.41 -5.75
N THR A 47 1.19 6.69 -5.72
CA THR A 47 0.97 7.41 -4.47
C THR A 47 -0.16 6.80 -3.66
N THR A 48 -1.20 6.28 -4.34
CA THR A 48 -2.30 5.57 -3.69
C THR A 48 -1.82 4.30 -2.99
N SER A 49 -0.98 3.48 -3.64
CA SER A 49 -0.39 2.28 -3.03
C SER A 49 0.44 2.63 -1.78
N LEU A 50 1.32 3.64 -1.88
CA LEU A 50 2.11 4.08 -0.74
C LEU A 50 1.24 4.60 0.40
N ARG A 51 0.20 5.38 0.10
CA ARG A 51 -0.75 5.89 1.11
C ARG A 51 -1.60 4.78 1.73
N VAL A 52 -1.94 3.73 0.97
CA VAL A 52 -2.64 2.55 1.50
C VAL A 52 -1.75 1.74 2.43
N ILE A 53 -0.48 1.54 2.11
CA ILE A 53 0.50 0.89 3.01
C ILE A 53 0.71 1.70 4.28
N ALA A 54 0.81 3.03 4.15
CA ALA A 54 0.98 3.96 5.26
C ALA A 54 -0.31 4.17 6.10
N GLY A 55 -1.47 3.74 5.60
CA GLY A 55 -2.76 3.90 6.27
C GLY A 55 -3.44 5.25 6.10
N PHE A 56 -2.86 6.16 5.31
CA PHE A 56 -3.48 7.45 4.97
C PHE A 56 -4.67 7.29 4.01
N GLU A 57 -4.72 6.19 3.28
CA GLU A 57 -5.88 5.78 2.50
C GLU A 57 -6.34 4.39 2.95
N SER A 58 -7.59 4.27 3.40
CA SER A 58 -8.17 2.95 3.66
C SER A 58 -8.51 2.27 2.32
N PRO A 59 -8.14 0.99 2.12
CA PRO A 59 -8.57 0.25 0.95
C PRO A 59 -10.08 0.05 0.96
N SER A 60 -10.68 0.00 -0.23
CA SER A 60 -12.10 -0.33 -0.40
C SER A 60 -12.35 -1.84 -0.27
N SER A 61 -11.36 -2.65 -0.63
CA SER A 61 -11.34 -4.11 -0.45
C SER A 61 -9.90 -4.64 -0.42
N GLY A 62 -9.74 -5.89 -0.02
CA GLY A 62 -8.42 -6.53 0.11
C GLY A 62 -7.75 -6.25 1.45
N LYS A 63 -6.48 -6.63 1.57
CA LYS A 63 -5.72 -6.58 2.83
C LYS A 63 -4.32 -6.03 2.66
N VAL A 64 -3.86 -5.33 3.68
CA VAL A 64 -2.45 -4.94 3.86
C VAL A 64 -1.89 -5.75 5.01
N LEU A 65 -0.87 -6.55 4.75
CA LEU A 65 -0.15 -7.33 5.75
C LEU A 65 1.26 -6.78 5.94
N LEU A 66 1.71 -6.79 7.19
CA LEU A 66 3.08 -6.50 7.58
C LEU A 66 3.59 -7.66 8.44
N ASP A 67 4.63 -8.34 7.99
CA ASP A 67 5.20 -9.53 8.64
C ASP A 67 4.11 -10.59 8.94
N GLY A 68 3.29 -10.86 7.92
CA GLY A 68 2.13 -11.79 8.02
C GLY A 68 0.95 -11.29 8.85
N ARG A 69 1.04 -10.15 9.54
CA ARG A 69 -0.05 -9.59 10.35
C ARG A 69 -0.91 -8.63 9.54
N ASP A 70 -2.22 -8.82 9.59
CA ASP A 70 -3.18 -7.89 8.96
C ASP A 70 -3.18 -6.55 9.70
N ILE A 71 -2.76 -5.49 9.01
CA ILE A 71 -2.70 -4.11 9.52
C ILE A 71 -3.72 -3.20 8.83
N THR A 72 -4.64 -3.77 8.04
CA THR A 72 -5.56 -3.02 7.17
C THR A 72 -6.37 -1.96 7.93
N ALA A 73 -6.82 -2.30 9.15
CA ALA A 73 -7.64 -1.43 10.00
C ALA A 73 -6.83 -0.49 10.92
N LEU A 74 -5.50 -0.59 10.94
CA LEU A 74 -4.67 0.28 11.78
C LEU A 74 -4.63 1.70 11.20
N ARG A 75 -4.78 2.70 12.08
CA ARG A 75 -4.59 4.12 11.75
C ARG A 75 -3.12 4.38 11.40
N PRO A 76 -2.81 5.42 10.61
CA PRO A 76 -1.44 5.71 10.18
C PRO A 76 -0.41 5.70 11.32
N PHE A 77 -0.73 6.32 12.45
CA PHE A 77 0.17 6.43 13.60
C PHE A 77 0.29 5.15 14.44
N ASP A 78 -0.61 4.19 14.25
CA ASP A 78 -0.55 2.88 14.90
C ASP A 78 0.19 1.85 14.02
N ARG A 79 0.50 2.19 12.76
CA ARG A 79 1.19 1.27 11.84
C ARG A 79 2.69 1.27 12.11
N PRO A 80 3.36 0.10 12.15
CA PRO A 80 4.81 0.01 12.34
C PRO A 80 5.58 0.32 11.03
N VAL A 81 5.22 1.41 10.35
CA VAL A 81 5.84 1.87 9.11
C VAL A 81 6.12 3.36 9.21
N ASN A 82 7.30 3.79 8.73
CA ASN A 82 7.62 5.20 8.63
C ASN A 82 7.37 5.66 7.20
N THR A 83 6.64 6.76 7.06
CA THR A 83 6.38 7.36 5.75
C THR A 83 7.02 8.74 5.72
N VAL A 84 7.94 8.94 4.77
CA VAL A 84 8.53 10.25 4.49
C VAL A 84 7.87 10.80 3.25
N PHE A 85 7.13 11.90 3.39
CA PHE A 85 6.68 12.69 2.25
C PHE A 85 7.72 13.78 2.00
N GLN A 86 8.17 13.91 0.76
CA GLN A 86 8.78 15.15 0.31
C GLN A 86 7.66 15.97 -0.36
N ASP A 87 7.18 17.00 0.33
CA ASP A 87 6.55 18.13 -0.34
C ASP A 87 7.67 18.99 -0.91
N TYR A 88 7.96 18.81 -2.20
CA TYR A 88 8.62 19.86 -2.96
C TYR A 88 7.52 20.82 -3.40
N ALA A 89 7.47 21.98 -2.74
CA ALA A 89 6.74 23.14 -3.25
C ALA A 89 7.35 23.58 -4.59
#